data_AF-C7BJT5-F1
#
_entry.id   AF-C7BJT5-F1
#
_cell.length_a   1.000
_cell.length_b   1.000
_cell.length_c   1.000
_cell.angle_alpha   90.00
_cell.angle_beta   90.00
_cell.angle_gamma   90.00
#
_symmetry.space_group_name_H-M   'P 1'
#
loop_
_entity.id
_entity.type
_entity.pdbx_description
1 polymer ?
#
loop_
_entity_poly.entity_id
_entity_poly.type
_entity_poly.pdbx_seq_one_letter_code
_entity_poly.pdbx_strand_id
1 'polypeptide(L)'
;MPIPLLAPVAVGAAEYVITACTGVLIAVGVMEAGKKSSVEEDDNIIRHQKTDFVISPEITDQDRNIVWSAEAHADFWEDDDLDDGPVDASAVQTQATTKTEECESTEKQKACEECLAIPVTSEKYRKVNRWSAITINYQRFIAKTRYDPVAQIIQEFQCLKVTFDGWQSKRCLFLEAKARYDQFFNNMGNPKDWWKGDISGIKQADRQQTVCDLLNNTPHVEWHFLQPVSYSYFKEIFINYKNISVYYTPCSELSGGV
;
A
#
# COMPACT_ATOMS: atom_id res chain seq x y z
N MET A 1 28.56 -53.81 -63.26
CA MET A 1 27.42 -54.31 -62.45
C MET A 1 27.87 -54.40 -61.00
N PRO A 2 27.09 -54.05 -59.96
CA PRO A 2 25.89 -53.19 -59.84
C PRO A 2 26.09 -51.99 -58.87
N ILE A 3 25.05 -51.15 -58.75
CA ILE A 3 24.75 -50.04 -57.79
C ILE A 3 23.79 -50.62 -56.69
N PRO A 4 23.20 -49.92 -55.67
CA PRO A 4 23.47 -48.68 -54.88
C PRO A 4 23.30 -48.84 -53.33
N LEU A 5 23.53 -47.78 -52.55
CA LEU A 5 22.52 -47.03 -51.75
C LEU A 5 23.15 -46.19 -50.61
N LEU A 6 22.93 -44.87 -50.65
CA LEU A 6 22.22 -44.05 -49.65
C LEU A 6 22.59 -42.55 -49.78
N ALA A 7 21.60 -41.71 -49.54
CA ALA A 7 21.49 -40.31 -49.93
C ALA A 7 21.92 -39.33 -48.79
N PRO A 8 21.55 -38.02 -48.81
CA PRO A 8 22.45 -36.87 -48.97
C PRO A 8 22.47 -35.97 -47.71
N VAL A 9 23.06 -34.76 -47.77
CA VAL A 9 22.49 -33.48 -47.22
C VAL A 9 23.49 -32.29 -47.30
N ALA A 10 22.95 -31.16 -47.79
CA ALA A 10 23.24 -29.73 -47.51
C ALA A 10 24.63 -29.13 -47.73
N VAL A 11 24.83 -27.83 -48.00
CA VAL A 11 24.04 -26.64 -48.38
C VAL A 11 25.14 -25.64 -48.80
N GLY A 12 24.92 -24.83 -49.85
CA GLY A 12 25.82 -23.71 -50.12
C GLY A 12 25.54 -23.02 -51.45
N ALA A 13 24.97 -21.82 -51.39
CA ALA A 13 25.01 -20.76 -52.41
C ALA A 13 24.22 -19.56 -51.84
N ALA A 14 24.46 -18.30 -52.12
CA ALA A 14 25.52 -17.49 -52.70
C ALA A 14 24.92 -16.07 -52.67
N GLU A 15 25.77 -15.06 -52.61
CA GLU A 15 25.45 -13.63 -52.50
C GLU A 15 24.69 -13.08 -53.73
N TYR A 16 24.07 -11.88 -53.61
CA TYR A 16 24.28 -10.69 -54.48
C TYR A 16 23.15 -9.62 -54.37
N VAL A 17 23.54 -8.44 -53.87
CA VAL A 17 23.35 -7.03 -54.31
C VAL A 17 22.04 -6.53 -54.98
N ILE A 18 21.43 -5.53 -54.30
CA ILE A 18 20.80 -4.24 -54.70
C ILE A 18 20.11 -4.11 -56.07
N THR A 19 18.85 -3.62 -56.09
CA THR A 19 18.36 -2.60 -57.06
C THR A 19 17.05 -1.97 -56.58
N ALA A 20 16.99 -0.64 -56.57
CA ALA A 20 15.80 0.16 -56.33
C ALA A 20 14.88 0.18 -57.55
N CYS A 21 13.57 0.10 -57.36
CA CYS A 21 12.57 0.55 -58.34
C CYS A 21 11.32 1.10 -57.65
N THR A 22 10.94 2.27 -58.16
CA THR A 22 9.81 3.13 -57.86
C THR A 22 8.44 2.52 -58.16
N GLY A 23 7.46 2.88 -57.32
CA GLY A 23 6.07 3.15 -57.72
C GLY A 23 5.09 1.98 -57.65
N VAL A 24 4.05 2.10 -56.81
CA VAL A 24 2.65 2.42 -57.20
C VAL A 24 1.73 2.18 -55.99
N LEU A 25 0.69 3.01 -55.95
CA LEU A 25 -0.27 3.31 -54.89
C LEU A 25 -1.26 2.18 -54.53
N ILE A 26 -2.06 2.51 -53.50
CA ILE A 26 -3.46 2.13 -53.22
C ILE A 26 -3.65 1.03 -52.16
N ALA A 27 -4.11 1.42 -50.96
CA ALA A 27 -5.52 1.31 -50.57
C ALA A 27 -5.69 1.67 -49.09
N VAL A 28 -6.50 2.71 -48.83
CA VAL A 28 -7.17 2.92 -47.55
C VAL A 28 -8.20 1.81 -47.40
N GLY A 29 -8.05 0.97 -46.39
CA GLY A 29 -8.98 -0.09 -46.03
C GLY A 29 -9.20 -0.09 -44.52
N VAL A 30 -10.40 0.34 -44.13
CA VAL A 30 -10.97 0.23 -42.78
C VAL A 30 -10.88 -1.23 -42.32
N MET A 31 -10.37 -1.46 -41.11
CA MET A 31 -10.64 -2.70 -40.38
C MET A 31 -11.20 -2.33 -39.01
N GLU A 32 -12.46 -2.69 -38.83
CA GLU A 32 -13.21 -2.61 -37.58
C GLU A 32 -12.56 -3.45 -36.47
N ALA A 33 -12.62 -2.86 -35.28
CA ALA A 33 -12.59 -3.43 -33.94
C ALA A 33 -12.49 -4.97 -33.82
N GLY A 34 -11.27 -5.47 -33.80
CA GLY A 34 -10.90 -6.73 -33.16
C GLY A 34 -10.63 -6.51 -31.68
N LYS A 35 -11.62 -6.85 -30.85
CA LYS A 35 -11.63 -6.96 -29.39
C LYS A 35 -10.25 -7.26 -28.77
N LYS A 36 -9.60 -6.25 -28.19
CA LYS A 36 -8.54 -6.42 -27.20
C LYS A 36 -9.20 -6.57 -25.84
N SER A 37 -8.90 -7.66 -25.13
CA SER A 37 -9.22 -7.82 -23.72
C SER A 37 -8.45 -6.75 -22.94
N SER A 38 -9.13 -5.66 -22.60
CA SER A 38 -8.71 -4.79 -21.52
C SER A 38 -8.83 -5.59 -20.23
N VAL A 39 -7.72 -5.74 -19.53
CA VAL A 39 -7.75 -5.84 -18.08
C VAL A 39 -8.37 -4.53 -17.62
N GLU A 40 -9.65 -4.57 -17.28
CA GLU A 40 -10.35 -3.47 -16.64
C GLU A 40 -9.74 -3.33 -15.24
N GLU A 41 -8.66 -2.55 -15.13
CA GLU A 41 -8.43 -1.84 -13.87
C GLU A 41 -9.66 -0.95 -13.65
N ASP A 42 -10.23 -1.08 -12.46
CA ASP A 42 -11.59 -0.71 -12.06
C ASP A 42 -11.80 0.84 -12.08
N ASP A 43 -11.82 1.44 -13.27
CA ASP A 43 -12.00 2.88 -13.56
C ASP A 43 -13.30 3.46 -12.96
N ASN A 44 -14.24 2.61 -12.57
CA ASN A 44 -15.45 3.02 -11.86
C ASN A 44 -15.17 3.49 -10.42
N ILE A 45 -14.10 3.00 -9.76
CA ILE A 45 -13.74 3.43 -8.39
C ILE A 45 -13.31 4.90 -8.37
N ILE A 46 -12.54 5.34 -9.37
CA ILE A 46 -12.03 6.72 -9.46
C ILE A 46 -13.16 7.71 -9.84
N ARG A 47 -14.27 7.23 -10.42
CA ARG A 47 -15.42 8.04 -10.83
C ARG A 47 -16.42 8.35 -9.73
N HIS A 48 -16.36 7.67 -8.58
CA HIS A 48 -17.00 8.18 -7.37
C HIS A 48 -16.32 9.52 -7.05
N GLN A 49 -16.98 10.63 -7.40
CA GLN A 49 -16.42 11.95 -7.20
C GLN A 49 -15.96 12.05 -5.76
N LYS A 50 -14.78 12.64 -5.54
CA LYS A 50 -14.14 12.93 -4.24
C LYS A 50 -15.11 13.47 -3.15
N THR A 51 -16.30 13.92 -3.55
CA THR A 51 -17.46 14.33 -2.74
C THR A 51 -18.15 13.20 -1.96
N ASP A 52 -18.02 11.94 -2.37
CA ASP A 52 -18.74 10.80 -1.77
C ASP A 52 -17.99 10.20 -0.56
N PHE A 53 -16.74 10.62 -0.36
CA PHE A 53 -15.93 10.17 0.76
C PHE A 53 -16.22 11.00 2.01
N VAL A 54 -16.50 10.31 3.11
CA VAL A 54 -16.75 10.91 4.42
C VAL A 54 -15.45 10.93 5.23
N ILE A 55 -15.21 12.00 5.97
CA ILE A 55 -14.17 12.07 7.02
C ILE A 55 -14.88 11.97 8.38
N SER A 56 -14.54 10.94 9.16
CA SER A 56 -15.08 10.52 10.47
C SER A 56 -16.60 10.31 10.63
N PRO A 57 -17.04 9.13 11.10
CA PRO A 57 -18.25 8.94 11.87
C PRO A 57 -17.89 8.71 13.35
N GLU A 58 -18.88 8.75 14.21
CA GLU A 58 -18.77 8.33 15.60
C GLU A 58 -18.65 6.80 15.69
N ILE A 59 -17.75 6.25 16.51
CA ILE A 59 -17.65 4.79 16.74
C ILE A 59 -18.64 4.41 17.83
N THR A 60 -19.49 3.44 17.53
CA THR A 60 -20.56 3.01 18.44
C THR A 60 -20.08 1.95 19.45
N ASP A 61 -20.84 1.74 20.53
CA ASP A 61 -20.61 0.62 21.46
C ASP A 61 -20.75 -0.73 20.79
N GLN A 62 -21.61 -0.83 19.77
CA GLN A 62 -21.74 -2.02 18.95
C GLN A 62 -20.40 -2.30 18.25
N ASP A 63 -19.80 -1.29 17.62
CA ASP A 63 -18.51 -1.43 16.93
C ASP A 63 -17.40 -1.88 17.90
N ARG A 64 -17.42 -1.42 19.15
CA ARG A 64 -16.50 -1.85 20.21
C ARG A 64 -16.69 -3.32 20.60
N ASN A 65 -17.90 -3.83 20.58
CA ASN A 65 -18.25 -5.15 21.12
C ASN A 65 -18.43 -6.27 20.07
N ILE A 66 -18.15 -6.04 18.78
CA ILE A 66 -18.21 -7.09 17.73
C ILE A 66 -17.25 -8.26 18.04
N VAL A 67 -17.75 -9.37 18.57
CA VAL A 67 -16.94 -10.59 18.68
C VAL A 67 -16.77 -11.19 17.28
N TRP A 68 -15.57 -11.09 16.71
CA TRP A 68 -15.28 -11.88 15.51
C TRP A 68 -15.11 -13.34 15.90
N SER A 69 -15.88 -14.22 15.26
CA SER A 69 -15.75 -15.64 15.53
C SER A 69 -14.35 -16.09 15.14
N ALA A 70 -13.75 -16.94 15.97
CA ALA A 70 -12.42 -17.47 15.73
C ALA A 70 -12.33 -18.21 14.38
N GLU A 71 -13.45 -18.61 13.77
CA GLU A 71 -13.45 -19.26 12.47
C GLU A 71 -13.42 -18.32 11.26
N ALA A 72 -13.88 -17.06 11.37
CA ALA A 72 -14.11 -16.25 10.18
C ALA A 72 -12.86 -15.50 9.69
N HIS A 73 -11.97 -15.07 10.59
CA HIS A 73 -10.85 -14.18 10.29
C HIS A 73 -9.73 -14.30 11.33
N ALA A 74 -9.52 -15.48 11.91
CA ALA A 74 -8.57 -15.66 13.00
C ALA A 74 -7.15 -15.26 12.60
N ASP A 75 -6.67 -15.69 11.44
CA ASP A 75 -5.33 -15.36 10.96
C ASP A 75 -5.22 -13.96 10.33
N PHE A 76 -6.32 -13.24 10.19
CA PHE A 76 -6.42 -12.02 9.39
C PHE A 76 -5.59 -10.87 9.97
N TRP A 77 -4.48 -10.55 9.30
CA TRP A 77 -3.91 -9.22 9.32
C TRP A 77 -4.57 -8.40 8.23
N GLU A 78 -5.00 -7.19 8.57
CA GLU A 78 -5.74 -6.32 7.66
C GLU A 78 -4.97 -6.05 6.36
N ASP A 79 -3.64 -6.17 6.37
CA ASP A 79 -2.75 -5.92 5.24
C ASP A 79 -2.21 -7.19 4.55
N ASP A 80 -2.69 -8.38 4.91
CA ASP A 80 -2.28 -9.65 4.26
C ASP A 80 -2.69 -9.72 2.78
N ASP A 81 -3.70 -8.94 2.36
CA ASP A 81 -4.15 -8.86 0.97
C ASP A 81 -3.29 -7.89 0.12
N LEU A 82 -2.25 -7.28 0.70
CA LEU A 82 -1.37 -6.33 0.02
C LEU A 82 -0.13 -7.03 -0.57
N ASP A 83 0.40 -6.46 -1.65
CA ASP A 83 1.59 -6.98 -2.32
C ASP A 83 2.80 -6.96 -1.37
N ASP A 84 3.27 -8.15 -0.99
CA ASP A 84 4.50 -8.38 -0.23
C ASP A 84 5.78 -8.27 -1.08
N GLY A 85 5.65 -7.71 -2.28
CA GLY A 85 6.74 -7.39 -3.18
C GLY A 85 7.82 -6.50 -2.55
N PRO A 86 9.01 -6.49 -3.17
CA PRO A 86 10.14 -5.70 -2.69
C PRO A 86 9.84 -4.20 -2.76
N VAL A 87 10.43 -3.44 -1.82
CA VAL A 87 10.40 -1.98 -1.84
C VAL A 87 11.07 -1.46 -3.12
N ASP A 88 10.39 -0.53 -3.81
CA ASP A 88 10.85 -0.03 -5.11
C ASP A 88 11.94 1.04 -4.96
N ALA A 89 13.18 0.61 -4.76
CA ALA A 89 14.33 1.51 -4.69
C ALA A 89 14.63 2.26 -6.01
N SER A 90 14.05 1.85 -7.15
CA SER A 90 14.32 2.49 -8.45
C SER A 90 13.64 3.86 -8.58
N ALA A 91 12.53 4.06 -7.89
CA ALA A 91 11.81 5.33 -7.88
C ALA A 91 12.61 6.46 -7.20
N VAL A 92 13.53 6.13 -6.27
CA VAL A 92 14.39 7.10 -5.59
C VAL A 92 15.41 7.76 -6.54
N GLN A 93 15.84 7.05 -7.59
CA GLN A 93 16.85 7.57 -8.53
C GLN A 93 16.25 8.49 -9.62
N THR A 94 14.92 8.51 -9.78
CA THR A 94 14.28 9.10 -10.97
C THR A 94 13.81 10.55 -10.77
N GLN A 95 13.81 11.10 -9.55
CA GLN A 95 13.17 12.39 -9.26
C GLN A 95 14.08 13.45 -8.61
N ALA A 96 15.38 13.44 -8.89
CA ALA A 96 16.28 14.54 -8.53
C ALA A 96 15.96 15.90 -9.23
N THR A 97 14.83 16.03 -9.94
CA THR A 97 14.49 17.26 -10.67
C THR A 97 12.99 17.56 -10.67
N THR A 98 12.41 18.01 -9.56
CA THR A 98 11.30 18.98 -9.60
C THR A 98 11.18 19.71 -8.25
N LYS A 99 11.72 20.93 -8.20
CA LYS A 99 11.49 21.90 -7.13
C LYS A 99 10.11 22.53 -7.31
N THR A 100 9.26 22.52 -6.28
CA THR A 100 8.46 23.70 -5.89
C THR A 100 7.91 23.59 -4.46
N GLU A 101 8.33 24.54 -3.62
CA GLU A 101 7.58 25.45 -2.69
C GLU A 101 6.28 24.92 -2.05
N GLU A 102 5.95 25.10 -0.75
CA GLU A 102 6.32 26.11 0.24
C GLU A 102 6.01 25.57 1.65
N CYS A 103 7.02 25.54 2.54
CA CYS A 103 6.79 25.35 3.98
C CYS A 103 6.38 26.71 4.56
N GLU A 104 5.08 26.96 4.69
CA GLU A 104 4.60 28.16 5.37
C GLU A 104 5.09 28.20 6.83
N SER A 105 5.72 29.33 7.14
CA SER A 105 6.39 29.68 8.38
C SER A 105 5.41 29.88 9.54
N THR A 106 5.71 29.29 10.71
CA THR A 106 5.83 30.03 11.99
C THR A 106 6.39 29.14 13.13
N GLU A 107 7.48 29.64 13.72
CA GLU A 107 7.97 29.44 15.10
C GLU A 107 8.42 28.05 15.60
N LYS A 108 9.58 27.60 15.11
CA LYS A 108 10.81 27.24 15.87
C LYS A 108 11.66 26.29 15.00
N GLN A 109 12.69 26.86 14.39
CA GLN A 109 13.60 26.22 13.44
C GLN A 109 14.31 24.99 14.04
N LYS A 110 13.78 23.80 13.78
CA LYS A 110 14.59 22.75 13.17
C LYS A 110 14.40 22.98 11.67
N ALA A 111 15.47 23.16 10.91
CA ALA A 111 15.35 23.28 9.45
C ALA A 111 14.45 22.12 8.98
N CYS A 112 13.35 22.42 8.30
CA CYS A 112 12.53 21.38 7.70
C CYS A 112 13.42 20.69 6.69
N GLU A 113 14.01 19.56 7.07
CA GLU A 113 14.62 18.66 6.11
C GLU A 113 13.55 18.33 5.07
N GLU A 114 13.87 18.59 3.81
CA GLU A 114 12.94 18.38 2.72
C GLU A 114 12.54 16.90 2.72
N CYS A 115 11.24 16.65 2.85
CA CYS A 115 10.72 15.31 2.98
C CYS A 115 10.79 14.58 1.62
N LEU A 116 11.80 13.74 1.46
CA LEU A 116 12.05 12.98 0.22
C LEU A 116 10.92 12.00 -0.14
N ALA A 117 10.02 11.69 0.81
CA ALA A 117 8.85 10.87 0.53
C ALA A 117 7.77 11.59 -0.30
N ILE A 118 7.69 12.93 -0.26
CA ILE A 118 6.62 13.67 -0.94
C ILE A 118 6.49 13.31 -2.43
N PRO A 119 7.55 13.35 -3.25
CA PRO A 119 7.40 13.14 -4.70
C PRO A 119 7.20 11.66 -5.08
N VAL A 120 7.51 10.74 -4.16
CA VAL A 120 7.38 9.28 -4.35
C VAL A 120 6.22 8.66 -3.56
N THR A 121 5.33 9.49 -3.01
CA THR A 121 4.12 9.04 -2.30
C THR A 121 2.87 9.43 -3.08
N SER A 122 1.98 8.47 -3.31
CA SER A 122 0.69 8.68 -3.97
C SER A 122 -0.47 8.17 -3.13
N GLU A 123 -1.67 8.72 -3.36
CA GLU A 123 -2.90 8.16 -2.81
C GLU A 123 -3.16 6.76 -3.42
N LYS A 124 -3.62 5.83 -2.59
CA LYS A 124 -4.12 4.52 -2.97
C LYS A 124 -5.51 4.32 -2.34
N TYR A 125 -6.33 3.47 -2.95
CA TYR A 125 -7.66 3.19 -2.44
C TYR A 125 -7.85 1.68 -2.32
N ARG A 126 -8.46 1.23 -1.22
CA ARG A 126 -8.59 -0.18 -0.88
C ARG A 126 -10.03 -0.55 -0.54
N LYS A 127 -10.49 -1.69 -1.08
CA LYS A 127 -11.77 -2.30 -0.72
C LYS A 127 -11.65 -2.93 0.68
N VAL A 128 -12.58 -2.60 1.58
CA VAL A 128 -12.55 -2.98 3.00
C VAL A 128 -13.73 -3.85 3.40
N ASN A 129 -14.27 -4.65 2.47
CA ASN A 129 -15.45 -5.50 2.67
C ASN A 129 -15.36 -6.47 3.85
N ARG A 130 -14.13 -6.84 4.26
CA ARG A 130 -13.86 -7.76 5.38
C ARG A 130 -13.52 -7.04 6.69
N TRP A 131 -13.42 -5.71 6.65
CA TRP A 131 -13.02 -4.93 7.81
C TRP A 131 -14.21 -4.64 8.72
N SER A 132 -13.92 -4.55 10.01
CA SER A 132 -14.91 -4.10 10.96
C SER A 132 -15.11 -2.58 10.88
N ALA A 133 -16.30 -2.11 11.24
CA ALA A 133 -16.58 -0.67 11.33
C ALA A 133 -15.62 0.03 12.32
N ILE A 134 -15.23 -0.62 13.42
CA ILE A 134 -14.25 -0.07 14.36
C ILE A 134 -12.86 0.11 13.72
N THR A 135 -12.39 -0.83 12.91
CA THR A 135 -11.14 -0.70 12.14
C THR A 135 -11.21 0.52 11.23
N ILE A 136 -12.24 0.58 10.38
CA ILE A 136 -12.42 1.66 9.39
C ILE A 136 -12.46 3.02 10.10
N ASN A 137 -13.25 3.13 11.17
CA ASN A 137 -13.41 4.40 11.87
C ASN A 137 -12.15 4.81 12.62
N TYR A 138 -11.44 3.86 13.24
CA TYR A 138 -10.20 4.15 13.94
C TYR A 138 -9.08 4.60 12.97
N GLN A 139 -8.96 3.96 11.81
CA GLN A 139 -8.06 4.44 10.75
C GLN A 139 -8.41 5.85 10.32
N ARG A 140 -9.69 6.14 10.05
CA ARG A 140 -10.11 7.51 9.69
C ARG A 140 -9.83 8.52 10.80
N PHE A 141 -9.95 8.11 12.06
CA PHE A 141 -9.65 8.98 13.20
C PHE A 141 -8.16 9.31 13.30
N ILE A 142 -7.28 8.31 13.22
CA ILE A 142 -5.82 8.46 13.31
C ILE A 142 -5.26 9.08 12.03
N ALA A 143 -5.48 8.42 10.90
CA ALA A 143 -4.87 8.70 9.62
C ALA A 143 -5.56 9.83 8.83
N LYS A 144 -6.73 10.30 9.29
CA LYS A 144 -7.57 11.31 8.62
C LYS A 144 -7.93 10.93 7.18
N THR A 145 -8.08 9.63 6.94
CA THR A 145 -8.38 9.07 5.63
C THR A 145 -9.83 9.32 5.20
N ARG A 146 -9.99 9.42 3.89
CA ARG A 146 -11.29 9.40 3.21
C ARG A 146 -11.86 7.99 3.18
N TYR A 147 -13.17 7.84 3.34
CA TYR A 147 -13.87 6.56 3.18
C TYR A 147 -15.21 6.71 2.47
N ASP A 148 -15.45 5.87 1.48
CA ASP A 148 -16.73 5.72 0.80
C ASP A 148 -17.49 4.52 1.41
N PRO A 149 -18.58 4.77 2.17
CA PRO A 149 -19.37 3.70 2.78
C PRO A 149 -20.20 2.88 1.78
N VAL A 150 -20.54 3.44 0.62
CA VAL A 150 -21.33 2.74 -0.41
C VAL A 150 -20.43 1.77 -1.16
N ALA A 151 -19.26 2.23 -1.59
CA ALA A 151 -18.29 1.39 -2.29
C ALA A 151 -17.48 0.49 -1.35
N GLN A 152 -17.51 0.75 -0.04
CA GLN A 152 -16.63 0.10 0.96
C GLN A 152 -15.16 0.27 0.60
N ILE A 153 -14.76 1.51 0.30
CA ILE A 153 -13.40 1.85 -0.12
C ILE A 153 -12.80 2.90 0.81
N ILE A 154 -11.61 2.64 1.35
CA ILE A 154 -10.85 3.57 2.18
C ILE A 154 -9.62 4.08 1.43
N GLN A 155 -9.25 5.34 1.70
CA GLN A 155 -8.00 5.91 1.28
C GLN A 155 -6.84 5.37 2.13
N GLU A 156 -5.75 5.06 1.45
CA GLU A 156 -4.43 4.75 1.98
C GLU A 156 -3.40 5.54 1.15
N PHE A 157 -2.13 5.38 1.47
CA PHE A 157 -1.02 5.97 0.74
C PHE A 157 0.00 4.90 0.38
N GLN A 158 0.64 5.05 -0.77
CA GLN A 158 1.71 4.17 -1.20
C GLN A 158 2.99 4.98 -1.40
N CYS A 159 4.09 4.55 -0.78
CA CYS A 159 5.43 5.11 -0.95
C CYS A 159 6.40 3.98 -1.29
N LEU A 160 7.09 4.07 -2.43
CA LEU A 160 8.01 3.02 -2.91
C LEU A 160 7.40 1.60 -2.89
N LYS A 161 6.12 1.49 -3.31
CA LYS A 161 5.27 0.30 -3.27
C LYS A 161 4.79 -0.19 -1.89
N VAL A 162 5.30 0.37 -0.80
CA VAL A 162 4.82 0.08 0.56
C VAL A 162 3.61 0.93 0.89
N THR A 163 2.60 0.31 1.48
CA THR A 163 1.35 0.96 1.86
C THR A 163 1.39 1.48 3.31
N PHE A 164 0.63 2.55 3.53
CA PHE A 164 0.46 3.22 4.81
C PHE A 164 -0.99 3.66 4.93
N ASP A 165 -1.56 3.56 6.13
CA ASP A 165 -2.92 4.01 6.38
C ASP A 165 -3.08 5.52 6.16
N GLY A 166 -2.09 6.33 6.57
CA GLY A 166 -2.12 7.79 6.46
C GLY A 166 -0.82 8.45 6.06
N TRP A 167 -0.91 9.69 5.57
CA TRP A 167 0.22 10.51 5.18
C TRP A 167 0.04 11.98 5.57
N GLN A 168 1.00 12.54 6.30
CA GLN A 168 1.08 13.96 6.63
C GLN A 168 2.37 14.56 6.05
N SER A 169 2.29 15.04 4.80
CA SER A 169 3.44 15.60 4.06
C SER A 169 4.16 16.72 4.81
N LYS A 170 3.43 17.62 5.48
CA LYS A 170 4.00 18.73 6.26
C LYS A 170 4.88 18.28 7.44
N ARG A 171 4.74 17.03 7.89
CA ARG A 171 5.51 16.45 9.00
C ARG A 171 6.41 15.29 8.57
N CYS A 172 6.45 14.98 7.28
CA CYS A 172 7.10 13.77 6.75
C CYS A 172 6.67 12.49 7.52
N LEU A 173 5.39 12.39 7.84
CA LEU A 173 4.86 11.40 8.78
C LEU A 173 3.86 10.47 8.13
N PHE A 174 4.18 9.18 8.10
CA PHE A 174 3.23 8.11 7.79
C PHE A 174 2.54 7.62 9.06
N LEU A 175 1.32 7.12 8.89
CA LEU A 175 0.48 6.64 9.98
C LEU A 175 -0.02 5.23 9.70
N GLU A 176 -0.11 4.44 10.76
CA GLU A 176 -0.68 3.10 10.84
C GLU A 176 -1.68 3.07 12.01
N ALA A 177 -2.84 2.46 11.81
CA ALA A 177 -3.94 2.45 12.78
C ALA A 177 -4.44 1.03 13.01
N LYS A 178 -4.19 0.49 14.20
CA LYS A 178 -4.57 -0.88 14.57
C LYS A 178 -5.60 -0.86 15.70
N ALA A 179 -6.84 -1.25 15.40
CA ALA A 179 -7.97 -1.02 16.29
C ALA A 179 -8.31 -2.19 17.22
N ARG A 180 -8.44 -3.41 16.69
CA ARG A 180 -9.08 -4.53 17.41
C ARG A 180 -8.16 -5.74 17.56
N TYR A 181 -6.92 -5.51 17.94
CA TYR A 181 -5.89 -6.56 17.93
C TYR A 181 -5.76 -7.34 19.25
N ASP A 182 -6.26 -6.83 20.39
CA ASP A 182 -6.14 -7.50 21.69
C ASP A 182 -6.84 -8.88 21.71
N GLN A 183 -7.84 -9.09 20.85
CA GLN A 183 -8.52 -10.39 20.71
C GLN A 183 -7.60 -11.53 20.26
N PHE A 184 -6.46 -11.20 19.65
CA PHE A 184 -5.47 -12.18 19.20
C PHE A 184 -4.44 -12.54 20.27
N PHE A 185 -4.54 -11.93 21.45
CA PHE A 185 -3.65 -12.19 22.57
C PHE A 185 -4.35 -13.05 23.63
N ASN A 186 -3.55 -13.83 24.36
CA ASN A 186 -4.01 -14.57 25.52
C ASN A 186 -3.95 -13.70 26.78
N ASN A 187 -4.42 -14.23 27.91
CA ASN A 187 -4.47 -13.50 29.18
C ASN A 187 -3.09 -13.11 29.74
N MET A 188 -2.00 -13.62 29.16
CA MET A 188 -0.62 -13.26 29.51
C MET A 188 -0.05 -12.18 28.60
N GLY A 189 -0.84 -11.67 27.63
CA GLY A 189 -0.39 -10.67 26.66
C GLY A 189 0.47 -11.25 25.53
N ASN A 190 0.51 -12.58 25.36
CA ASN A 190 1.21 -13.21 24.25
C ASN A 190 0.23 -13.46 23.08
N PRO A 191 0.70 -13.35 21.83
CA PRO A 191 -0.04 -13.82 20.66
C PRO A 191 -0.56 -15.25 20.86
N LYS A 192 -1.78 -15.52 20.41
CA LYS A 192 -2.30 -16.89 20.33
C LYS A 192 -1.53 -17.65 19.24
N ASP A 193 -1.15 -18.91 19.51
CA ASP A 193 -0.28 -19.71 18.63
C ASP A 193 -0.77 -19.83 17.17
N TRP A 194 -2.09 -19.80 16.98
CA TRP A 194 -2.71 -19.89 15.65
C TRP A 194 -2.69 -18.56 14.89
N TRP A 195 -2.51 -17.43 15.56
CA TRP A 195 -2.45 -16.12 14.90
C TRP A 195 -1.07 -15.93 14.26
N LYS A 196 -1.05 -15.36 13.05
CA LYS A 196 0.17 -15.06 12.30
C LYS A 196 0.31 -13.57 11.97
N GLY A 197 -0.66 -12.75 12.37
CA GLY A 197 -0.66 -11.32 12.08
C GLY A 197 0.46 -10.56 12.79
N ASP A 198 1.03 -11.09 13.87
CA ASP A 198 2.25 -10.54 14.45
C ASP A 198 3.44 -10.64 13.48
N ILE A 199 3.61 -11.78 12.81
CA ILE A 199 4.64 -11.97 11.78
C ILE A 199 4.37 -11.04 10.59
N SER A 200 3.11 -10.93 10.13
CA SER A 200 2.75 -10.01 9.05
C SER A 200 3.03 -8.54 9.43
N GLY A 201 2.67 -8.14 10.66
CA GLY A 201 2.93 -6.80 11.18
C GLY A 201 4.43 -6.48 11.29
N ILE A 202 5.26 -7.44 11.70
CA ILE A 202 6.73 -7.27 11.70
C ILE A 202 7.27 -7.07 10.29
N LYS A 203 6.84 -7.89 9.31
CA LYS A 203 7.25 -7.74 7.91
C LYS A 203 6.80 -6.40 7.31
N GLN A 204 5.63 -5.90 7.71
CA GLN A 204 5.18 -4.57 7.31
C GLN A 204 6.09 -3.49 7.91
N ALA A 205 6.37 -3.54 9.21
CA ALA A 205 7.30 -2.61 9.86
C ALA A 205 8.72 -2.65 9.23
N ASP A 206 9.24 -3.82 8.88
CA ASP A 206 10.52 -3.97 8.17
C ASP A 206 10.52 -3.22 6.82
N ARG A 207 9.46 -3.39 6.02
CA ARG A 207 9.32 -2.70 4.73
C ARG A 207 9.19 -1.20 4.91
N GLN A 208 8.44 -0.75 5.91
CA GLN A 208 8.27 0.65 6.23
C GLN A 208 9.57 1.31 6.72
N GLN A 209 10.34 0.61 7.56
CA GLN A 209 11.69 1.04 7.92
C GLN A 209 12.59 1.11 6.69
N THR A 210 12.50 0.15 5.77
CA THR A 210 13.27 0.17 4.52
C THR A 210 12.94 1.40 3.67
N VAL A 211 11.67 1.81 3.60
CA VAL A 211 11.27 3.08 2.95
C VAL A 211 11.94 4.26 3.61
N CYS A 212 11.93 4.33 4.95
CA CYS A 212 12.59 5.41 5.68
C CYS A 212 14.10 5.44 5.41
N ASP A 213 14.75 4.27 5.39
CA ASP A 213 16.19 4.12 5.12
C ASP A 213 16.57 4.62 3.72
N LEU A 214 15.78 4.27 2.71
CA LEU A 214 15.98 4.70 1.32
C LEU A 214 15.75 6.21 1.13
N LEU A 215 14.97 6.83 2.03
CA LEU A 215 14.61 8.24 2.00
C LEU A 215 15.37 9.03 3.08
N ASN A 216 16.64 8.65 3.31
CA ASN A 216 17.59 9.31 4.20
C ASN A 216 17.14 9.43 5.66
N ASN A 217 16.25 8.55 6.13
CA ASN A 217 15.68 8.56 7.48
C ASN A 217 14.88 9.82 7.81
N THR A 218 14.48 10.61 6.80
CA THR A 218 13.64 11.80 7.00
C THR A 218 12.19 11.44 7.29
N PRO A 219 11.56 10.45 6.61
CA PRO A 219 10.23 10.01 6.97
C PRO A 219 10.22 9.27 8.31
N HIS A 220 9.09 9.41 9.02
CA HIS A 220 8.80 8.68 10.24
C HIS A 220 7.44 7.99 10.14
N VAL A 221 7.27 6.88 10.85
CA VAL A 221 6.04 6.09 10.84
C VAL A 221 5.52 5.95 12.26
N GLU A 222 4.26 6.33 12.49
CA GLU A 222 3.60 6.14 13.78
C GLU A 222 2.55 5.05 13.68
N TRP A 223 2.73 4.01 14.49
CA TRP A 223 1.76 2.94 14.69
C TRP A 223 0.91 3.25 15.92
N HIS A 224 -0.36 3.52 15.70
CA HIS A 224 -1.31 3.83 16.75
C HIS A 224 -2.18 2.62 17.03
N PHE A 225 -2.15 2.14 18.26
CA PHE A 225 -3.00 1.04 18.73
C PHE A 225 -4.11 1.59 19.62
N LEU A 226 -5.36 1.19 19.32
CA LEU A 226 -6.52 1.56 20.11
C LEU A 226 -6.56 0.80 21.45
N GLN A 227 -5.98 -0.40 21.48
CA GLN A 227 -6.09 -1.32 22.60
C GLN A 227 -4.73 -1.57 23.28
N PRO A 228 -4.71 -1.74 24.62
CA PRO A 228 -3.47 -1.69 25.40
C PRO A 228 -2.61 -2.95 25.30
N VAL A 229 -3.16 -4.15 25.07
CA VAL A 229 -2.36 -5.39 25.03
C VAL A 229 -1.53 -5.43 23.75
N SER A 230 -2.17 -5.24 22.60
CA SER A 230 -1.53 -5.16 21.30
C SER A 230 -0.52 -4.01 21.23
N TYR A 231 -0.88 -2.83 21.76
CA TYR A 231 0.07 -1.72 21.94
C TYR A 231 1.36 -2.17 22.65
N SER A 232 1.21 -2.80 23.82
CA SER A 232 2.35 -3.15 24.67
C SER A 232 3.26 -4.15 23.95
N TYR A 233 2.67 -5.16 23.30
CA TYR A 233 3.39 -6.15 22.52
C TYR A 233 4.17 -5.55 21.35
N PHE A 234 3.49 -4.79 20.47
CA PHE A 234 4.14 -4.23 19.28
C PHE A 234 5.15 -3.14 19.64
N LYS A 235 4.95 -2.39 20.73
CA LYS A 235 5.95 -1.43 21.22
C LYS A 235 7.26 -2.10 21.59
N GLU A 236 7.21 -3.27 22.23
CA GLU A 236 8.41 -4.02 22.60
C GLU A 236 9.12 -4.56 21.36
N ILE A 237 8.38 -5.12 20.41
CA ILE A 237 8.96 -5.72 19.20
C ILE A 237 9.54 -4.65 18.26
N PHE A 238 8.88 -3.50 18.16
CA PHE A 238 9.29 -2.44 17.24
C PHE A 238 10.38 -1.52 17.82
N ILE A 239 10.91 -1.80 19.01
CA ILE A 239 11.91 -0.95 19.69
C ILE A 239 13.19 -0.74 18.89
N ASN A 240 13.53 -1.67 17.99
CA ASN A 240 14.76 -1.60 17.19
C ASN A 240 14.60 -0.82 15.88
N TYR A 241 13.38 -0.44 15.49
CA TYR A 241 13.14 0.40 14.32
C TYR A 241 13.37 1.87 14.67
N LYS A 242 14.37 2.48 14.05
CA LYS A 242 14.77 3.88 14.30
C LYS A 242 13.75 4.92 13.83
N ASN A 243 12.94 4.60 12.82
CA ASN A 243 11.95 5.52 12.22
C ASN A 243 10.50 5.10 12.50
N ILE A 244 10.30 4.14 13.41
CA ILE A 244 8.96 3.68 13.78
C ILE A 244 8.73 4.00 15.24
N SER A 245 7.57 4.56 15.56
CA SER A 245 7.12 4.78 16.92
C SER A 245 5.76 4.15 17.13
N VAL A 246 5.58 3.54 18.30
CA VAL A 246 4.32 2.87 18.65
C VAL A 246 3.65 3.65 19.78
N TYR A 247 2.40 4.03 19.56
CA TYR A 247 1.60 4.80 20.51
C TYR A 247 0.35 4.04 20.92
N TYR A 248 0.04 4.15 22.22
CA TYR A 248 -1.29 3.83 22.70
C TYR A 248 -2.12 5.07 22.49
N THR A 249 -3.05 5.02 21.55
CA THR A 249 -3.96 6.14 21.28
C THR A 249 -5.37 5.67 21.53
N PRO A 250 -5.72 5.46 22.82
CA PRO A 250 -7.12 5.33 23.16
C PRO A 250 -7.77 6.64 22.78
N CYS A 251 -8.96 6.57 22.25
CA CYS A 251 -9.72 7.78 22.10
C CYS A 251 -10.70 7.81 23.26
N SER A 252 -10.64 8.86 24.07
CA SER A 252 -11.54 9.02 25.22
C SER A 252 -12.98 9.31 24.79
N GLU A 253 -13.15 9.89 23.60
CA GLU A 253 -14.44 9.94 22.89
C GLU A 253 -14.87 8.54 22.37
N LEU A 254 -13.96 7.55 22.41
CA LEU A 254 -14.19 6.12 22.16
C LEU A 254 -14.17 5.26 23.44
N SER A 255 -13.93 5.85 24.62
CA SER A 255 -13.87 5.15 25.91
C SER A 255 -14.89 5.69 26.93
N GLY A 256 -15.95 6.34 26.43
CA GLY A 256 -17.01 6.92 27.26
C GLY A 256 -17.96 5.86 27.82
N GLY A 257 -17.80 5.56 29.12
CA GLY A 257 -18.80 4.85 29.91
C GLY A 257 -18.22 4.07 31.09
N VAL A 258 -17.79 4.78 32.15
CA VAL A 258 -17.96 4.25 33.53
C VAL A 258 -19.29 4.79 34.03
#